data_AF-A0A225X0P0-F1
#
_entry.id   AF-A0A225X0P0-F1
#
_cell.length_a   1.000
_cell.length_b   1.000
_cell.length_c   1.000
_cell.angle_alpha   90.00
_cell.angle_beta   90.00
_cell.angle_gamma   90.00
#
_symmetry.space_group_name_H-M   'P 1'
#
loop_
_entity.id
_entity.type
_entity.pdbx_description
1 polymer ?
#
loop_
_entity_poly.entity_id
_entity_poly.type
_entity_poly.pdbx_seq_one_letter_code
_entity_poly.pdbx_strand_id
1 'polypeptide(L)'
;MGESFFLPYLYVPSASANYVKLVTPWGNVHMNKALLEQVAVSVLVIVLTVLLWRFAARLNATLKKKADVQENAEEEEEEEEEEDNVSTPDENRVKKGENSYYYSQKVDDKTVVSSYGWSDSKPTISIFLTDNAVKNMKEEQLVLKWTKTSLSMDLLNTRGDQVKSLAISTLFHEITDVTWEANKDTLTITLTKAQELPWTSLNGAAKEMEDHIEYDQALYD
;
A
#
# COMPACT_ATOMS: atom_id res chain seq x y z
N MET A 1 -33.96 -9.28 37.55
CA MET A 1 -32.81 -8.62 38.21
C MET A 1 -31.70 -8.58 37.18
N GLY A 2 -31.28 -7.39 36.74
CA GLY A 2 -30.26 -7.26 35.71
C GLY A 2 -28.88 -7.54 36.30
N GLU A 3 -28.11 -8.41 35.64
CA GLU A 3 -26.70 -8.62 35.98
C GLU A 3 -25.94 -7.33 35.68
N SER A 4 -25.44 -6.66 36.72
CA SER A 4 -24.60 -5.49 36.58
C SER A 4 -23.27 -5.90 35.95
N PHE A 5 -23.07 -5.54 34.69
CA PHE A 5 -21.85 -5.83 33.95
C PHE A 5 -20.67 -5.09 34.59
N PHE A 6 -19.68 -5.83 35.08
CA PHE A 6 -18.47 -5.26 35.67
C PHE A 6 -17.33 -5.31 34.67
N LEU A 7 -16.83 -4.14 34.27
CA LEU A 7 -15.64 -4.02 33.44
C LEU A 7 -14.39 -3.90 34.34
N PRO A 8 -13.42 -4.81 34.25
CA PRO A 8 -12.18 -4.67 35.00
C PRO A 8 -11.43 -3.42 34.56
N TYR A 9 -10.87 -2.70 35.53
CA TYR A 9 -10.16 -1.46 35.29
C TYR A 9 -8.86 -1.37 36.08
N LEU A 10 -7.92 -0.60 35.56
CA LEU A 10 -6.66 -0.30 36.22
C LEU A 10 -6.83 0.96 37.07
N TYR A 11 -6.54 0.82 38.36
CA TYR A 11 -6.51 1.91 39.32
C TYR A 11 -5.07 2.27 39.66
N VAL A 12 -4.71 3.53 39.45
CA VAL A 12 -3.41 4.10 39.81
C VAL A 12 -3.64 5.03 41.01
N PRO A 13 -3.23 4.65 42.23
CA PRO A 13 -3.56 5.40 43.44
C PRO A 13 -2.95 6.81 43.47
N SER A 14 -1.75 6.98 42.90
CA SER A 14 -1.09 8.26 42.71
C SER A 14 -0.05 8.16 41.60
N ALA A 15 0.33 9.30 41.01
CA ALA A 15 1.40 9.34 40.00
C ALA A 15 2.76 8.86 40.54
N SER A 16 2.96 8.97 41.86
CA SER A 16 4.16 8.55 42.59
C SER A 16 4.08 7.11 43.14
N ALA A 17 2.97 6.40 42.96
CA ALA A 17 2.83 5.04 43.45
C ALA A 17 3.68 4.07 42.63
N ASN A 18 4.44 3.21 43.32
CA ASN A 18 5.23 2.14 42.71
C ASN A 18 4.42 0.91 42.32
N TYR A 19 3.09 0.99 42.40
CA TYR A 19 2.20 -0.12 42.09
C TYR A 19 0.94 0.35 41.36
N VAL A 20 0.37 -0.56 40.58
CA VAL A 20 -0.90 -0.42 39.90
C VAL A 20 -1.82 -1.52 40.41
N LYS A 21 -3.11 -1.20 40.57
CA LYS A 21 -4.10 -2.13 41.09
C LYS A 21 -5.08 -2.48 39.99
N LEU A 22 -5.14 -3.75 39.60
CA LEU A 22 -6.18 -4.25 38.71
C LEU A 22 -7.39 -4.65 39.55
N VAL A 23 -8.51 -3.95 39.34
CA VAL A 23 -9.77 -4.20 40.04
C VAL A 23 -10.62 -5.11 39.16
N THR A 24 -10.97 -6.28 39.70
CA THR A 24 -11.79 -7.30 39.02
C THR A 24 -12.99 -7.68 39.90
N PRO A 25 -14.03 -8.35 39.36
CA PRO A 25 -15.15 -8.83 40.17
C PRO A 25 -14.72 -9.80 41.27
N TRP A 26 -13.62 -10.53 41.03
CA TRP A 26 -13.07 -11.53 41.95
C TRP A 26 -12.07 -10.96 42.95
N GLY A 27 -11.80 -9.65 42.90
CA GLY A 27 -10.94 -8.96 43.84
C GLY A 27 -9.87 -8.10 43.17
N ASN A 28 -8.85 -7.79 43.96
CA ASN A 28 -7.86 -6.78 43.66
C ASN A 28 -6.47 -7.40 43.50
N VAL A 29 -5.86 -7.22 42.33
CA VAL A 29 -4.48 -7.67 42.09
C VAL A 29 -3.55 -6.46 42.12
N HIS A 30 -2.51 -6.53 42.95
CA HIS A 30 -1.49 -5.49 43.06
C HIS A 30 -0.30 -5.89 42.19
N MET A 31 0.06 -5.04 41.25
CA MET A 31 1.20 -5.23 40.35
C MET A 31 2.22 -4.13 40.60
N ASN A 32 3.49 -4.49 40.72
CA ASN A 32 4.57 -3.52 40.81
C ASN A 32 4.76 -2.84 39.44
N LYS A 33 4.86 -1.50 39.43
CA LYS A 33 5.03 -0.70 38.21
C LYS A 33 6.31 -1.10 37.45
N ALA A 34 7.40 -1.37 38.16
CA ALA A 34 8.66 -1.80 37.56
C ALA A 34 8.54 -3.16 36.86
N LEU A 35 7.75 -4.08 37.43
CA LEU A 35 7.48 -5.37 36.80
C LEU A 35 6.62 -5.20 35.55
N LEU A 36 5.59 -4.35 35.61
CA LEU A 36 4.72 -4.07 34.47
C LEU A 36 5.49 -3.41 33.31
N GLU A 37 6.41 -2.50 33.62
CA GLU A 37 7.32 -1.88 32.65
C GLU A 37 8.27 -2.92 32.03
N GLN A 38 8.89 -3.79 32.83
CA GLN A 38 9.70 -4.90 32.31
C GLN A 38 8.92 -5.86 31.42
N VAL A 39 7.67 -6.18 31.78
CA VAL A 39 6.80 -7.03 30.97
C VAL A 39 6.43 -6.33 29.66
N ALA A 40 6.12 -5.04 29.69
CA ALA A 40 5.84 -4.28 28.47
C ALA A 40 7.05 -4.25 27.52
N VAL A 41 8.25 -4.02 28.05
CA VAL A 41 9.49 -4.03 27.27
C VAL A 41 9.78 -5.43 26.72
N SER A 42 9.60 -6.49 27.51
CA SER A 42 9.86 -7.86 27.05
C SER A 42 8.88 -8.28 25.95
N VAL A 43 7.59 -7.95 26.10
CA VAL A 43 6.58 -8.18 25.06
C VAL A 43 6.93 -7.42 23.79
N LEU A 44 7.36 -6.16 23.90
CA LEU A 44 7.80 -5.36 22.76
C LEU A 44 8.96 -6.03 22.00
N VAL A 45 9.98 -6.51 22.72
CA VAL A 45 11.14 -7.20 22.13
C VAL A 45 10.72 -8.50 21.43
N ILE A 46 9.82 -9.28 22.04
CA ILE A 46 9.30 -10.51 21.42
C ILE A 46 8.53 -10.18 20.13
N VAL A 47 7.68 -9.16 20.14
CA VAL A 47 6.93 -8.74 18.94
C VAL A 47 7.88 -8.26 17.84
N LEU A 48 8.87 -7.43 18.18
CA LEU A 48 9.88 -6.94 17.23
C LEU A 48 10.70 -8.07 16.62
N THR A 49 11.14 -9.03 17.43
CA THR A 49 11.90 -10.19 16.95
C THR A 49 11.06 -11.08 16.04
N VAL A 50 9.79 -11.32 16.34
CA VAL A 50 8.87 -12.06 15.46
C VAL A 50 8.64 -11.31 14.15
N LEU A 51 8.47 -9.98 14.19
CA LEU A 51 8.31 -9.17 12.99
C LEU A 51 9.57 -9.22 12.12
N LEU A 52 10.75 -9.01 12.70
CA LEU A 52 12.02 -9.10 11.98
C LEU A 52 12.24 -10.49 11.38
N TRP A 53 11.88 -11.56 12.11
CA TRP A 53 11.96 -12.92 11.58
C TRP A 53 11.01 -13.12 10.39
N ARG A 54 9.78 -12.60 10.46
CA ARG A 54 8.84 -12.64 9.33
C ARG A 54 9.32 -11.83 8.13
N PHE A 55 9.93 -10.66 8.36
CA PHE A 55 10.53 -9.86 7.28
C PHE A 55 11.72 -10.58 6.64
N ALA A 56 12.62 -11.18 7.44
CA ALA A 56 13.76 -11.95 6.93
C ALA A 56 13.31 -13.18 6.11
N ALA A 57 12.29 -13.90 6.56
CA ALA A 57 11.72 -15.03 5.81
C ALA A 57 11.15 -14.60 4.46
N ARG A 58 10.48 -13.44 4.39
CA ARG A 58 9.95 -12.89 3.13
C ARG A 58 11.06 -12.50 2.16
N LEU A 59 12.13 -11.87 2.64
CA LEU A 59 13.28 -11.49 1.81
C LEU A 59 14.00 -12.73 1.24
N ASN A 60 14.20 -13.77 2.06
CA ASN A 60 14.89 -14.99 1.63
C ASN A 60 14.12 -15.75 0.52
N ALA A 61 12.78 -15.72 0.56
CA ALA A 61 11.95 -16.29 -0.51
C ALA A 61 12.09 -15.54 -1.84
N THR A 62 12.24 -14.21 -1.80
CA THR A 62 12.43 -13.41 -3.02
C THR A 62 13.82 -13.56 -3.63
N LEU A 63 14.84 -13.85 -2.82
CA LEU A 63 16.21 -14.09 -3.30
C LEU A 63 16.36 -15.48 -3.93
N LYS A 64 15.80 -16.54 -3.33
CA LYS A 64 15.80 -17.88 -3.94
C LYS A 64 15.11 -17.90 -5.31
N LYS A 65 13.98 -17.20 -5.45
CA LYS A 65 13.28 -17.09 -6.75
C LYS A 65 14.13 -16.39 -7.82
N LYS A 66 15.06 -15.51 -7.45
CA LYS A 66 15.97 -14.87 -8.41
C LYS A 66 17.16 -15.77 -8.76
N ALA A 67 17.61 -16.63 -7.85
CA ALA A 67 18.68 -17.59 -8.13
C ALA A 67 18.22 -18.70 -9.09
N ASP A 68 17.03 -19.29 -8.88
CA ASP A 68 16.50 -20.34 -9.77
C ASP A 68 16.18 -19.83 -11.19
N VAL A 69 15.86 -18.54 -11.35
CA VAL A 69 15.59 -17.94 -12.68
C VAL A 69 16.90 -17.62 -13.43
N GLN A 70 18.01 -17.44 -12.71
CA GLN A 70 19.30 -17.19 -13.34
C GLN A 70 20.00 -18.49 -13.75
N GLU A 71 19.78 -19.59 -13.02
CA GLU A 71 20.37 -20.90 -13.37
C GLU A 71 19.66 -21.58 -14.56
N ASN A 72 18.39 -21.23 -14.82
CA ASN A 72 17.61 -21.78 -15.95
C ASN A 72 17.70 -20.94 -17.25
N ALA A 73 18.52 -19.89 -17.27
CA ALA A 73 18.72 -19.00 -18.41
C ALA A 73 20.09 -19.18 -19.09
N GLU A 74 20.92 -20.12 -18.61
CA GLU A 74 22.25 -20.42 -19.17
C GLU A 74 22.28 -21.73 -20.00
N GLU A 75 21.15 -22.42 -20.22
CA GLU A 75 21.08 -23.68 -20.99
C GLU A 75 20.35 -23.58 -22.36
N GLU A 76 19.89 -22.41 -22.81
CA GLU A 76 19.23 -22.23 -24.11
C GLU A 76 19.81 -21.04 -24.91
N GLU A 77 21.10 -21.11 -25.30
CA GLU A 77 21.67 -20.22 -26.33
C GLU A 77 22.66 -21.01 -27.23
N GLU A 78 22.17 -21.89 -28.10
CA GLU A 78 22.83 -22.21 -29.37
C GLU A 78 21.78 -22.47 -30.46
N GLU A 79 22.04 -21.89 -31.65
CA GLU A 79 21.34 -22.05 -32.94
C GLU A 79 20.14 -21.11 -33.23
N GLU A 80 20.38 -19.96 -33.87
CA GLU A 80 20.35 -19.78 -35.34
C GLU A 80 20.49 -18.29 -35.73
N GLU A 81 21.47 -17.99 -36.60
CA GLU A 81 21.62 -16.71 -37.32
C GLU A 81 20.84 -16.75 -38.66
N GLU A 82 20.14 -15.67 -39.02
CA GLU A 82 20.40 -14.82 -40.21
C GLU A 82 19.16 -14.00 -40.66
N GLU A 83 19.43 -12.74 -41.02
CA GLU A 83 18.65 -11.78 -41.85
C GLU A 83 17.22 -11.40 -41.37
N ASP A 84 16.76 -10.15 -41.33
CA ASP A 84 17.03 -8.99 -42.17
C ASP A 84 16.50 -7.68 -41.51
N ASN A 85 16.99 -6.53 -41.97
CA ASN A 85 16.66 -5.19 -41.46
C ASN A 85 15.16 -4.81 -41.56
N VAL A 86 14.49 -4.54 -40.42
CA VAL A 86 13.45 -3.50 -40.32
C VAL A 86 13.55 -2.82 -38.96
N SER A 87 13.92 -1.53 -38.97
CA SER A 87 13.87 -0.66 -37.82
C SER A 87 12.48 -0.64 -37.18
N THR A 88 12.36 -1.21 -35.98
CA THR A 88 11.31 -0.87 -35.02
C THR A 88 11.98 -0.48 -33.70
N PRO A 89 11.56 0.62 -33.06
CA PRO A 89 12.21 1.10 -31.85
C PRO A 89 11.94 0.14 -30.69
N ASP A 90 13.02 -0.45 -30.18
CA ASP A 90 13.10 -1.38 -29.05
C ASP A 90 12.18 -0.99 -27.88
N GLU A 91 11.04 -1.66 -27.83
CA GLU A 91 10.65 -2.64 -26.79
C GLU A 91 11.30 -2.54 -25.40
N ASN A 92 11.44 -1.34 -24.86
CA ASN A 92 11.35 -1.13 -23.41
C ASN A 92 9.87 -1.15 -22.99
N ARG A 93 9.18 -2.25 -23.33
CA ARG A 93 7.85 -2.56 -22.83
C ARG A 93 8.04 -3.03 -21.39
N VAL A 94 8.16 -2.05 -20.49
CA VAL A 94 7.56 -2.14 -19.16
C VAL A 94 6.26 -2.90 -19.37
N LYS A 95 6.12 -4.09 -18.77
CA LYS A 95 4.84 -4.80 -18.69
C LYS A 95 3.87 -3.82 -18.05
N LYS A 96 3.21 -3.06 -18.92
CA LYS A 96 2.23 -2.03 -18.62
C LYS A 96 1.19 -2.81 -17.85
N GLY A 97 1.14 -2.58 -16.54
CA GLY A 97 0.32 -3.36 -15.62
C GLY A 97 -1.08 -3.52 -16.21
N GLU A 98 -1.67 -4.70 -16.04
CA GLU A 98 -2.91 -5.15 -16.69
C GLU A 98 -4.09 -4.15 -16.57
N ASN A 99 -3.97 -3.10 -15.75
CA ASN A 99 -5.04 -2.17 -15.41
C ASN A 99 -4.67 -0.67 -15.59
N SER A 100 -4.09 -0.23 -16.72
CA SER A 100 -3.85 1.21 -16.95
C SER A 100 -5.15 1.97 -17.32
N TYR A 101 -5.66 2.84 -16.44
CA TYR A 101 -6.83 3.68 -16.71
C TYR A 101 -6.41 5.12 -17.05
N TYR A 102 -6.89 5.65 -18.19
CA TYR A 102 -6.77 7.06 -18.56
C TYR A 102 -7.94 7.85 -17.98
N TYR A 103 -7.71 8.73 -17.00
CA TYR A 103 -8.71 9.70 -16.54
C TYR A 103 -8.25 11.11 -16.95
N SER A 104 -8.98 11.75 -17.87
CA SER A 104 -8.74 13.14 -18.27
C SER A 104 -9.95 14.01 -17.92
N GLN A 105 -10.11 14.33 -16.63
CA GLN A 105 -11.03 15.40 -16.23
C GLN A 105 -10.28 16.73 -16.26
N LYS A 106 -10.61 17.59 -17.24
CA LYS A 106 -10.16 18.98 -17.25
C LYS A 106 -10.84 19.73 -16.11
N VAL A 107 -10.08 20.09 -15.09
CA VAL A 107 -10.47 21.05 -14.06
C VAL A 107 -9.32 22.06 -13.97
N ASP A 108 -9.60 23.30 -14.39
CA ASP A 108 -8.80 24.53 -14.25
C ASP A 108 -7.26 24.39 -14.34
N ASP A 109 -6.68 24.72 -15.51
CA ASP A 109 -5.24 24.99 -15.80
C ASP A 109 -4.16 24.07 -15.17
N LYS A 110 -4.54 22.96 -14.55
CA LYS A 110 -3.68 22.01 -13.87
C LYS A 110 -3.47 20.80 -14.76
N THR A 111 -2.20 20.48 -15.02
CA THR A 111 -1.80 19.30 -15.78
C THR A 111 -2.11 18.03 -14.98
N VAL A 112 -3.25 17.42 -15.28
CA VAL A 112 -3.66 16.12 -14.73
C VAL A 112 -2.64 15.06 -15.15
N VAL A 113 -2.29 14.16 -14.22
CA VAL A 113 -1.47 12.99 -14.52
C VAL A 113 -2.20 12.14 -15.56
N SER A 114 -1.71 12.17 -16.81
CA SER A 114 -2.36 11.55 -17.95
C SER A 114 -2.25 10.02 -17.97
N SER A 115 -1.25 9.46 -17.30
CA SER A 115 -1.02 8.01 -17.28
C SER A 115 -0.32 7.58 -16.00
N TYR A 116 -0.92 6.62 -15.31
CA TYR A 116 -0.29 5.89 -14.21
C TYR A 116 -0.59 4.39 -14.37
N GLY A 117 0.31 3.56 -13.86
CA GLY A 117 0.08 2.12 -13.71
C GLY A 117 -0.29 1.80 -12.27
N TRP A 118 -0.97 0.69 -12.05
CA TRP A 118 -1.11 0.14 -10.70
C TRP A 118 -1.05 -1.37 -10.72
N SER A 119 -0.69 -1.96 -9.59
CA SER A 119 -0.70 -3.40 -9.37
C SER A 119 -1.32 -3.73 -8.03
N ASP A 120 -2.03 -4.86 -7.99
CA ASP A 120 -2.60 -5.40 -6.77
C ASP A 120 -1.67 -6.44 -6.14
N SER A 121 -1.53 -6.39 -4.83
CA SER A 121 -0.85 -7.39 -4.02
C SER A 121 -1.72 -7.75 -2.81
N LYS A 122 -1.42 -8.86 -2.12
CA LYS A 122 -2.26 -9.34 -1.02
C LYS A 122 -2.53 -8.26 0.06
N PRO A 123 -1.50 -7.66 0.69
CA PRO A 123 -1.73 -6.62 1.70
C PRO A 123 -1.73 -5.19 1.13
N THR A 124 -1.30 -4.99 -0.12
CA THR A 124 -0.94 -3.65 -0.62
C THR A 124 -1.34 -3.45 -2.08
N ILE A 125 -1.52 -2.20 -2.47
CA ILE A 125 -1.66 -1.77 -3.87
C ILE A 125 -0.52 -0.82 -4.18
N SER A 126 0.13 -1.00 -5.32
CA SER A 126 1.21 -0.11 -5.76
C SER A 126 0.76 0.70 -6.96
N ILE A 127 0.87 2.01 -6.89
CA ILE A 127 0.62 2.94 -7.99
C ILE A 127 1.98 3.43 -8.49
N PHE A 128 2.22 3.27 -9.78
CA PHE A 128 3.46 3.65 -10.45
C PHE A 128 3.21 4.87 -11.33
N LEU A 129 3.95 5.93 -11.06
CA LEU A 129 3.97 7.13 -11.88
C LEU A 129 5.35 7.29 -12.50
N THR A 130 5.42 7.15 -13.82
CA THR A 130 6.62 7.44 -14.62
C THR A 130 6.43 8.78 -15.29
N ASP A 131 7.19 9.80 -14.86
CA ASP A 131 7.09 11.14 -15.43
C ASP A 131 8.40 11.91 -15.34
N ASN A 132 8.63 12.82 -16.28
CA ASN A 132 9.79 13.72 -16.24
C ASN A 132 9.78 14.61 -14.99
N ALA A 133 8.61 14.94 -14.44
CA ALA A 133 8.49 15.72 -13.20
C ALA A 133 8.97 14.97 -11.95
N VAL A 134 9.00 13.62 -12.00
CA VAL A 134 9.48 12.76 -10.92
C VAL A 134 11.00 12.63 -10.96
N LYS A 135 11.61 12.88 -12.11
CA LYS A 135 13.05 12.71 -12.31
C LYS A 135 13.85 13.64 -11.40
N ASN A 136 14.60 13.05 -10.48
CA ASN A 136 15.35 13.75 -9.43
C ASN A 136 14.50 14.63 -8.50
N MET A 137 13.23 14.28 -8.27
CA MET A 137 12.42 14.99 -7.30
C MET A 137 12.94 14.78 -5.87
N LYS A 138 12.81 15.80 -5.04
CA LYS A 138 13.06 15.74 -3.60
C LYS A 138 11.77 15.42 -2.85
N GLU A 139 11.91 14.96 -1.60
CA GLU A 139 10.76 14.59 -0.77
C GLU A 139 9.80 15.76 -0.52
N GLU A 140 10.34 16.97 -0.36
CA GLU A 140 9.57 18.21 -0.16
C GLU A 140 8.68 18.60 -1.35
N GLN A 141 8.91 18.00 -2.52
CA GLN A 141 8.16 18.29 -3.75
C GLN A 141 6.90 17.43 -3.89
N LEU A 142 6.68 16.46 -2.99
CA LEU A 142 5.49 15.63 -2.98
C LEU A 142 4.56 16.05 -1.85
N VAL A 143 3.36 16.48 -2.21
CA VAL A 143 2.28 16.70 -1.24
C VAL A 143 1.28 15.57 -1.38
N LEU A 144 1.28 14.67 -0.40
CA LEU A 144 0.39 13.53 -0.36
C LEU A 144 -0.70 13.74 0.70
N LYS A 145 -1.95 13.62 0.29
CA LYS A 145 -3.13 13.71 1.16
C LYS A 145 -3.99 12.49 0.92
N TRP A 146 -4.30 11.76 1.98
CA TRP A 146 -5.11 10.56 1.86
C TRP A 146 -6.12 10.48 3.00
N THR A 147 -7.20 9.74 2.72
CA THR A 147 -8.19 9.33 3.70
C THR A 147 -8.39 7.82 3.57
N LYS A 148 -9.32 7.24 4.32
CA LYS A 148 -9.64 5.81 4.19
C LYS A 148 -10.06 5.41 2.78
N THR A 149 -10.66 6.30 2.00
CA THR A 149 -11.25 5.96 0.70
C THR A 149 -10.84 6.91 -0.41
N SER A 150 -9.90 7.83 -0.18
CA SER A 150 -9.47 8.80 -1.18
C SER A 150 -7.97 9.02 -1.14
N LEU A 151 -7.38 9.29 -2.29
CA LEU A 151 -5.95 9.60 -2.44
C LEU A 151 -5.81 10.85 -3.31
N SER A 152 -5.04 11.82 -2.86
CA SER A 152 -4.67 13.00 -3.63
C SER A 152 -3.17 13.23 -3.48
N MET A 153 -2.54 13.46 -4.63
CA MET A 153 -1.12 13.72 -4.73
C MET A 153 -0.91 14.93 -5.62
N ASP A 154 -0.13 15.88 -5.12
CA ASP A 154 0.37 17.02 -5.90
C ASP A 154 1.90 16.93 -5.98
N LEU A 155 2.42 17.03 -7.21
CA LEU A 155 3.83 17.16 -7.52
C LEU A 155 4.16 18.63 -7.75
N LEU A 156 5.11 19.15 -6.97
CA LEU A 156 5.54 20.53 -7.01
C LEU A 156 6.89 20.67 -7.73
N ASN A 157 7.09 21.78 -8.43
CA ASN A 157 8.39 22.13 -8.98
C ASN A 157 9.33 22.63 -7.87
N THR A 158 10.59 22.84 -8.21
CA THR A 158 11.61 23.51 -7.37
C THR A 158 11.20 24.92 -6.90
N ARG A 159 10.23 25.54 -7.60
CA ARG A 159 9.65 26.84 -7.25
C ARG A 159 8.43 26.75 -6.33
N GLY A 160 7.96 25.53 -6.03
CA GLY A 160 6.74 25.28 -5.24
C GLY A 160 5.44 25.28 -6.05
N ASP A 161 5.49 25.58 -7.35
CA ASP A 161 4.31 25.54 -8.22
C ASP A 161 3.88 24.10 -8.52
N GLN A 162 2.57 23.84 -8.52
CA GLN A 162 2.01 22.54 -8.85
C GLN A 162 2.23 22.22 -10.33
N VAL A 163 2.98 21.14 -10.61
CA VAL A 163 3.27 20.68 -11.97
C VAL A 163 2.30 19.59 -12.38
N LYS A 164 2.01 18.64 -11.49
CA LYS A 164 1.09 17.55 -11.77
C LYS A 164 0.29 17.17 -10.55
N SER A 165 -0.91 16.64 -10.77
CA SER A 165 -1.69 16.06 -9.70
C SER A 165 -2.43 14.82 -10.12
N LEU A 166 -2.52 13.88 -9.19
CA LEU A 166 -3.36 12.70 -9.27
C LEU A 166 -4.35 12.76 -8.10
N ALA A 167 -5.65 12.79 -8.42
CA ALA A 167 -6.70 12.75 -7.43
C ALA A 167 -7.64 11.59 -7.73
N ILE A 168 -7.77 10.68 -6.76
CA ILE A 168 -8.69 9.55 -6.77
C ILE A 168 -9.67 9.79 -5.62
N SER A 169 -10.86 10.27 -5.98
CA SER A 169 -11.89 10.65 -5.01
C SER A 169 -12.43 9.45 -4.23
N THR A 170 -12.57 8.31 -4.91
CA THR A 170 -13.15 7.09 -4.35
C THR A 170 -12.28 5.90 -4.74
N LEU A 171 -11.62 5.30 -3.76
CA LEU A 171 -10.88 4.05 -3.89
C LEU A 171 -11.84 2.87 -3.84
N PHE A 172 -11.42 1.73 -4.41
CA PHE A 172 -12.26 0.53 -4.49
C PHE A 172 -12.59 -0.08 -3.13
N HIS A 173 -11.63 -0.06 -2.20
CA HIS A 173 -11.83 -0.40 -0.79
C HIS A 173 -11.08 0.57 0.13
N GLU A 174 -11.35 0.43 1.43
CA GLU A 174 -10.65 1.20 2.45
C GLU A 174 -9.16 0.86 2.53
N ILE A 175 -8.36 1.89 2.79
CA ILE A 175 -6.93 1.81 3.06
C ILE A 175 -6.62 2.26 4.49
N THR A 176 -5.56 1.70 5.07
CA THR A 176 -5.13 1.99 6.45
C THR A 176 -3.90 2.87 6.51
N ASP A 177 -3.04 2.77 5.51
CA ASP A 177 -1.77 3.50 5.47
C ASP A 177 -1.33 3.75 4.03
N VAL A 178 -0.49 4.76 3.85
CA VAL A 178 0.09 5.13 2.56
C VAL A 178 1.56 5.47 2.74
N THR A 179 2.41 4.74 2.02
CA THR A 179 3.84 5.02 1.90
C THR A 179 4.17 5.36 0.46
N TRP A 180 5.32 5.99 0.23
CA TRP A 180 5.77 6.29 -1.11
C TRP A 180 7.30 6.24 -1.19
N GLU A 181 7.82 5.99 -2.37
CA GLU A 181 9.25 5.95 -2.67
C GLU A 181 9.50 6.57 -4.05
N ALA A 182 10.43 7.52 -4.11
CA ALA A 182 10.88 8.10 -5.36
C ALA A 182 12.18 7.42 -5.80
N ASN A 183 12.12 6.72 -6.92
CA ASN A 183 13.28 6.23 -7.66
C ASN A 183 13.63 7.20 -8.79
N LYS A 184 14.80 7.01 -9.42
CA LYS A 184 15.39 7.95 -10.41
C LYS A 184 14.40 8.55 -11.40
N ASP A 185 13.48 7.74 -11.94
CA ASP A 185 12.49 8.17 -12.94
C ASP A 185 11.05 7.71 -12.61
N THR A 186 10.82 7.09 -11.44
CA THR A 186 9.54 6.46 -11.09
C THR A 186 9.17 6.76 -9.64
N LEU A 187 7.92 7.22 -9.44
CA LEU A 187 7.33 7.39 -8.13
C LEU A 187 6.40 6.22 -7.88
N THR A 188 6.67 5.49 -6.80
CA THR A 188 5.84 4.36 -6.35
C THR A 188 5.09 4.80 -5.11
N ILE A 189 3.76 4.76 -5.15
CA ILE A 189 2.91 4.98 -3.98
C ILE A 189 2.33 3.62 -3.59
N THR A 190 2.55 3.21 -2.34
CA THR A 190 2.04 1.95 -1.81
C THR A 190 0.92 2.23 -0.83
N LEU A 191 -0.28 1.75 -1.15
CA LEU A 191 -1.45 1.80 -0.29
C LEU A 191 -1.55 0.48 0.48
N THR A 192 -1.72 0.53 1.79
CA THR A 192 -1.98 -0.66 2.61
C THR A 192 -3.48 -0.87 2.72
N LYS A 193 -3.96 -2.06 2.34
CA LYS A 193 -5.38 -2.38 2.37
C LYS A 193 -5.89 -2.53 3.80
N ALA A 194 -7.11 -2.06 4.06
CA ALA A 194 -7.80 -2.35 5.32
C ALA A 194 -8.28 -3.81 5.40
N GLN A 195 -8.60 -4.40 4.25
CA GLN A 195 -9.05 -5.79 4.11
C GLN A 195 -8.28 -6.44 2.97
N GLU A 196 -7.81 -7.68 3.15
CA GLU A 196 -7.05 -8.43 2.13
C GLU A 196 -7.94 -8.97 0.99
N LEU A 197 -8.85 -8.13 0.49
CA LEU A 197 -9.67 -8.41 -0.67
C LEU A 197 -8.92 -8.05 -1.96
N PRO A 198 -9.08 -8.82 -3.05
CA PRO A 198 -8.52 -8.48 -4.34
C PRO A 198 -9.19 -7.21 -4.89
N TRP A 199 -8.41 -6.32 -5.49
CA TRP A 199 -8.95 -5.11 -6.12
C TRP A 199 -9.07 -5.35 -7.62
N THR A 200 -10.29 -5.25 -8.16
CA THR A 200 -10.53 -5.32 -9.62
C THR A 200 -10.29 -3.96 -10.28
N SER A 201 -10.46 -2.87 -9.53
CA SER A 201 -10.22 -1.50 -9.96
C SER A 201 -9.50 -0.72 -8.86
N LEU A 202 -8.79 0.35 -9.24
CA LEU A 202 -8.27 1.34 -8.29
C LEU A 202 -9.35 2.35 -7.88
N ASN A 203 -10.26 2.68 -8.80
CA ASN A 203 -11.36 3.63 -8.59
C ASN A 203 -12.65 2.87 -8.24
N GLY A 204 -13.26 3.23 -7.11
CA GLY A 204 -14.54 2.67 -6.66
C GLY A 204 -15.70 2.97 -7.60
N ALA A 205 -15.64 4.02 -8.42
CA ALA A 205 -16.69 4.30 -9.41
C ALA A 205 -16.82 3.20 -10.49
N ALA A 206 -15.76 2.41 -10.73
CA ALA A 206 -15.84 1.27 -11.64
C ALA A 206 -16.69 0.12 -11.05
N LYS A 207 -16.76 0.00 -9.72
CA LYS A 207 -17.56 -0.99 -9.02
C LYS A 207 -19.05 -0.80 -9.30
N GLU A 208 -19.52 0.45 -9.30
CA GLU A 208 -20.93 0.78 -9.57
C GLU A 208 -21.34 0.53 -11.02
N MET A 209 -20.39 0.48 -11.97
CA MET A 209 -20.70 0.12 -13.35
C MET A 209 -20.86 -1.38 -13.54
N GLU A 210 -20.09 -2.21 -12.83
CA GLU A 210 -20.24 -3.68 -12.86
C GLU A 210 -21.52 -4.14 -12.14
N ASP A 211 -21.86 -3.53 -11.00
CA ASP A 211 -23.08 -3.86 -10.24
C ASP A 211 -24.38 -3.45 -10.97
N HIS A 212 -24.31 -2.55 -11.96
CA HIS A 212 -25.45 -2.11 -12.76
C HIS A 212 -25.60 -2.81 -14.12
N ILE A 213 -24.76 -3.78 -14.45
CA ILE A 213 -25.04 -4.71 -15.56
C ILE A 213 -25.96 -5.82 -15.03
N GLU A 214 -27.18 -5.44 -14.61
CA GLU A 214 -28.26 -6.42 -14.56
C GLU A 214 -28.46 -6.88 -16.01
N TYR A 215 -28.02 -8.10 -16.30
CA TYR A 215 -28.37 -8.79 -17.52
C TYR A 215 -29.90 -8.85 -17.57
N ASP A 216 -30.47 -8.06 -18.47
CA ASP A 216 -31.89 -8.04 -18.78
C ASP A 216 -32.25 -9.42 -19.37
N GLN A 217 -32.46 -10.40 -18.49
CA GLN A 217 -32.79 -11.79 -18.84
C GLN A 217 -34.19 -11.93 -19.45
N ALA A 218 -34.95 -10.83 -19.59
CA ALA A 218 -36.28 -10.80 -20.16
C ALA A 218 -36.32 -10.85 -21.71
N LEU A 219 -35.19 -11.00 -22.40
CA LEU A 219 -35.12 -11.07 -23.86
C LEU A 219 -35.12 -12.50 -24.44
N TYR A 220 -35.31 -13.51 -23.59
CA TYR A 220 -35.34 -14.94 -23.97
C TYR A 220 -36.59 -15.70 -23.49
N ASP A 221 -37.75 -15.06 -23.43
CA ASP A 221 -39.06 -15.75 -23.37
C ASP A 221 -39.88 -15.52 -24.66
#